data_AF-X1H4U1-F1
#
_entry.id   AF-X1H4U1-F1
#
_cell.length_a   1.000
_cell.length_b   1.000
_cell.length_c   1.000
_cell.angle_alpha   90.00
_cell.angle_beta   90.00
_cell.angle_gamma   90.00
#
_symmetry.space_group_name_H-M   'P 1'
#
loop_
_entity.id
_entity.type
_entity.pdbx_description
1 polymer ?
#
loop_
_entity_poly.entity_id
_entity_poly.type
_entity_poly.pdbx_seq_one_letter_code
_entity_poly.pdbx_strand_id
1 'polypeptide(L)' 'MPQFKPDFIKIPKEIRANPKKFGLTERELSEVEGCNSVAETPRMNAMLTDEQWEDYWKAVKVIKAKEFEIEFDKG' A
#
# COMPACT_ATOMS: atom_id res chain seq x y z
N MET A 1 -11.30 16.44 -5.06
CA MET A 1 -10.58 15.22 -4.61
C MET A 1 -9.16 15.30 -5.12
N PRO A 2 -8.12 15.10 -4.30
CA PRO A 2 -6.74 15.04 -4.78
C PRO A 2 -6.65 13.96 -5.86
N GLN A 3 -6.05 14.29 -7.00
CA GLN A 3 -5.88 13.36 -8.11
C GLN A 3 -4.96 12.23 -7.65
N PHE A 4 -5.52 11.04 -7.49
CA PHE A 4 -4.76 9.83 -7.19
C PHE A 4 -3.79 9.56 -8.34
N LYS A 5 -2.49 9.73 -8.10
CA LYS A 5 -1.45 9.16 -8.96
C LYS A 5 -1.02 7.86 -8.27
N PRO A 6 -1.40 6.68 -8.79
CA PRO A 6 -0.83 5.45 -8.31
C PRO A 6 0.63 5.44 -8.78
N ASP A 7 1.52 5.96 -7.95
CA ASP A 7 2.90 5.52 -8.04
C ASP A 7 2.87 4.03 -7.64
N PHE A 8 3.43 3.17 -8.47
CA PHE A 8 3.52 1.75 -8.16
C PHE A 8 4.23 1.58 -6.81
N ILE A 9 3.53 1.04 -5.82
CA ILE A 9 4.05 0.92 -4.46
C ILE A 9 4.84 -0.37 -4.36
N LYS A 10 6.15 -0.26 -4.22
CA LYS A 10 7.00 -1.43 -4.08
C LYS A 10 6.92 -1.96 -2.66
N ILE A 11 6.22 -3.07 -2.48
CA ILE A 11 6.07 -3.71 -1.17
C ILE A 11 7.38 -4.42 -0.78
N PRO A 12 8.03 -4.06 0.35
CA PRO A 12 9.21 -4.77 0.85
C PRO A 12 8.92 -6.24 1.09
N LYS A 13 9.90 -7.10 0.80
CA LYS A 13 9.78 -8.56 1.01
C LYS A 13 9.47 -8.92 2.47
N GLU A 14 9.97 -8.16 3.44
CA GLU A 14 9.70 -8.38 4.85
C GLU A 14 8.23 -8.15 5.22
N ILE A 15 7.62 -7.08 4.68
CA ILE A 15 6.19 -6.81 4.86
C ILE A 15 5.37 -7.92 4.20
N ARG A 16 5.77 -8.35 3.00
CA ARG A 16 5.07 -9.44 2.28
C ARG A 16 5.17 -10.77 3.02
N ALA A 17 6.29 -11.04 3.69
CA ALA A 17 6.51 -12.27 4.44
C ALA A 17 5.74 -12.30 5.76
N ASN A 18 5.59 -11.15 6.44
CA ASN A 18 4.85 -11.07 7.68
C ASN A 18 4.24 -9.66 7.89
N PRO A 19 3.08 -9.35 7.27
CA PRO A 19 2.47 -8.03 7.36
C PRO A 19 2.05 -7.68 8.79
N LYS A 20 1.66 -8.69 9.58
CA LYS A 20 1.23 -8.53 10.99
C LYS A 20 2.33 -7.97 11.88
N LYS A 21 3.60 -8.31 11.60
CA LYS A 21 4.77 -7.74 12.31
C LYS A 21 4.85 -6.21 12.15
N PHE A 22 4.32 -5.68 11.07
CA PHE A 22 4.31 -4.26 10.73
C PHE A 22 2.96 -3.58 11.04
N GLY A 23 2.07 -4.27 11.76
CA GLY A 23 0.74 -3.73 12.09
C GLY A 23 -0.22 -3.69 10.90
N LEU A 24 0.05 -4.47 9.85
CA LEU A 24 -0.82 -4.63 8.69
C LEU A 24 -1.54 -5.96 8.71
N THR A 25 -2.76 -5.96 8.21
CA THR A 25 -3.58 -7.13 7.93
C THR A 25 -3.34 -7.61 6.50
N GLU A 26 -3.73 -8.86 6.24
CA GLU A 26 -3.67 -9.44 4.88
C GLU A 26 -4.64 -8.71 3.92
N ARG A 27 -5.76 -8.19 4.45
CA ARG A 27 -6.70 -7.36 3.67
C ARG A 27 -6.04 -6.06 3.21
N GLU A 28 -5.47 -5.29 4.14
CA GLU A 28 -4.76 -4.05 3.84
C GLU A 28 -3.65 -4.24 2.80
N LEU A 29 -2.89 -5.34 2.89
CA LEU A 29 -1.86 -5.68 1.91
C LEU A 29 -2.45 -6.01 0.54
N SER A 30 -3.53 -6.79 0.51
CA SER A 30 -4.26 -7.16 -0.71
C SER A 30 -4.84 -5.94 -1.42
N GLU A 31 -5.31 -4.93 -0.69
CA GLU A 31 -5.80 -3.68 -1.28
C GLU A 31 -4.65 -2.93 -2.00
N VAL A 32 -3.44 -2.92 -1.42
CA VAL A 32 -2.26 -2.32 -2.06
C VAL A 32 -1.82 -3.11 -3.29
N GLU A 33 -1.77 -4.45 -3.21
CA GLU A 33 -1.45 -5.30 -4.36
C GLU A 33 -2.49 -5.17 -5.48
N GLY A 34 -3.77 -5.07 -5.13
CA GLY A 34 -4.86 -4.78 -6.06
C GLY A 34 -4.68 -3.42 -6.74
N CYS A 35 -4.35 -2.38 -5.98
CA CYS A 35 -4.05 -1.04 -6.52
C CYS A 35 -2.84 -1.03 -7.46
N ASN A 36 -1.82 -1.84 -7.18
CA ASN A 36 -0.62 -1.94 -8.01
C ASN A 36 -0.86 -2.71 -9.31
N SER A 37 -1.78 -3.67 -9.30
CA SER A 37 -2.13 -4.50 -10.47
C SER A 37 -3.05 -3.75 -11.44
N VAL A 38 -3.95 -2.94 -10.91
CA VAL A 38 -4.90 -2.17 -11.72
C VAL A 38 -4.28 -0.82 -12.09
N ALA A 39 -3.61 -0.76 -13.24
CA ALA A 39 -3.14 0.49 -13.85
C ALA A 39 -4.28 1.48 -14.22
N GLU A 40 -5.54 1.16 -13.92
CA GLU A 40 -6.74 1.95 -14.24
C GLU A 40 -7.42 2.48 -12.96
N THR A 41 -6.84 3.56 -12.47
CA THR A 41 -7.25 4.42 -11.37
C THR A 41 -8.73 4.82 -11.28
N PRO A 42 -9.47 5.06 -12.39
CA PRO A 42 -10.87 5.50 -12.30
C PRO A 42 -11.80 4.40 -11.76
N ARG A 43 -11.47 3.12 -12.01
CA ARG A 43 -12.32 2.00 -11.65
C ARG A 43 -12.23 1.68 -10.16
N MET A 44 -11.06 1.86 -9.55
CA MET A 44 -10.87 1.65 -8.11
C MET A 44 -11.47 2.76 -7.26
N ASN A 45 -11.36 4.03 -7.68
CA ASN A 45 -12.08 5.14 -7.03
C ASN A 45 -13.60 4.92 -7.01
N ALA A 46 -14.15 4.17 -7.98
CA ALA A 46 -15.57 3.83 -8.06
C ALA A 46 -15.94 2.53 -7.33
N MET A 47 -14.97 1.70 -6.93
CA MET A 47 -15.19 0.36 -6.37
C MET A 47 -14.83 0.25 -4.89
N LEU A 48 -13.86 1.03 -4.41
CA LEU A 48 -13.48 1.04 -3.00
C LEU A 48 -14.42 1.94 -2.20
N THR A 49 -14.88 1.44 -1.06
CA THR A 49 -15.56 2.26 -0.06
C THR A 49 -14.56 3.18 0.64
N ASP A 50 -15.06 4.20 1.35
CA ASP A 50 -14.21 5.09 2.15
C ASP A 50 -13.36 4.30 3.17
N GLU A 51 -13.92 3.25 3.79
CA GLU A 51 -13.19 2.36 4.70
C GLU A 51 -12.03 1.63 4.00
N GLN A 52 -12.25 1.11 2.79
CA GLN A 52 -11.19 0.45 2.03
C GLN A 52 -10.10 1.42 1.59
N TRP A 53 -10.46 2.68 1.33
CA TRP A 53 -9.50 3.74 1.08
C TRP A 53 -8.65 4.05 2.31
N GLU A 54 -9.26 4.09 3.51
CA GLU A 54 -8.53 4.26 4.76
C GLU A 54 -7.55 3.11 5.01
N ASP A 55 -7.99 1.87 4.83
CA ASP A 55 -7.17 0.66 4.93
C ASP A 55 -5.99 0.69 3.94
N TYR A 56 -6.26 1.05 2.68
CA TYR A 56 -5.23 1.22 1.66
C TYR A 56 -4.20 2.28 2.08
N TRP A 57 -4.64 3.49 2.43
CA TRP A 57 -3.71 4.58 2.77
C TRP A 57 -2.90 4.30 4.04
N LYS A 58 -3.48 3.58 4.99
CA LYS A 58 -2.78 3.09 6.17
C LYS A 58 -1.67 2.12 5.76
N ALA A 59 -1.96 1.16 4.89
CA ALA A 59 -0.97 0.23 4.36
C ALA A 59 0.15 0.94 3.60
N VAL A 60 -0.19 1.89 2.73
CA VAL A 60 0.78 2.70 1.97
C VAL A 60 1.76 3.43 2.90
N LYS A 61 1.27 4.04 3.98
CA LYS A 61 2.13 4.76 4.94
C LYS A 61 3.14 3.83 5.58
N VAL A 62 2.71 2.64 6.02
CA VAL A 62 3.60 1.64 6.64
C VAL A 62 4.64 1.13 5.64
N ILE A 63 4.20 0.84 4.42
CA ILE A 63 5.09 0.36 3.35
C ILE A 63 6.16 1.39 3.03
N LYS A 64 5.77 2.66 2.79
CA LYS A 64 6.71 3.74 2.50
C LYS A 64 7.66 4.05 3.65
N ALA A 65 7.17 4.01 4.89
CA ALA A 65 8.03 4.16 6.06
C ALA A 65 9.10 3.06 6.10
N LYS A 66 8.73 1.81 5.79
CA LYS A 66 9.68 0.70 5.76
C LYS A 66 10.66 0.76 4.59
N GLU A 67 10.20 1.18 3.41
CA GLU A 67 11.10 1.43 2.27
C GLU A 67 12.19 2.43 2.65
N PHE A 68 11.81 3.54 3.28
CA PHE A 68 12.74 4.55 3.75
C PHE A 68 13.75 4.00 4.79
N GLU A 69 13.29 3.21 5.77
CA GLU A 69 14.21 2.56 6.73
C GLU A 69 15.25 1.65 6.03
N ILE A 70 14.83 0.88 5.01
CA ILE A 70 15.72 -0.01 4.25
C ILE A 70 16.75 0.79 3.44
N GLU A 71 16.37 1.96 2.92
CA GLU A 71 17.29 2.85 2.20
C GLU A 71 18.35 3.45 3.12
N PHE A 72 18.00 3.76 4.37
CA PHE A 72 18.93 4.33 5.36
C PHE A 72 19.85 3.29 6.03
N ASP A 73 19.43 2.03 6.16
CA ASP A 73 20.27 0.95 6.71
C ASP A 73 21.43 0.54 5.77
N LYS A 74 21.39 0.98 4.50
CA LYS A 74 22.41 0.68 3.47
C LYS A 74 23.46 1.78 3.30
N GLY A 75 23.44 2.83 4.11
CA GLY A 75 24.43 3.92 4.12
C GLY A 75 25.41 3.80 5.28
#